data_AF-A0A662ZH67-F1
#
_entry.id   AF-A0A662ZH67-F1
#
_cell.length_a   1.000
_cell.length_b   1.000
_cell.length_c   1.000
_cell.angle_alpha   90.00
_cell.angle_beta   90.00
_cell.angle_gamma   90.00
#
_symmetry.space_group_name_H-M   'P 1'
#
loop_
_entity.id
_entity.type
_entity.pdbx_description
1 polymer ?
#
loop_
_entity_poly.entity_id
_entity_poly.type
_entity_poly.pdbx_seq_one_letter_code
_entity_poly.pdbx_strand_id
1 'polypeptide(L)'
;MYAIREKHACVNGVLFKTFERKTAGLRIEAGTTGFKGGKKRGRGGRAFISLESLGGDFCFLPMFDEKKRVVGFEIAASGDDGVDAVRKALNFACDAIHDQCL
;
A
#
# COMPACT_ATOMS: atom_id res chain seq x y z
N MET A 1 -7.83 -4.61 -18.73
CA MET A 1 -7.36 -5.11 -17.41
C MET A 1 -5.85 -5.25 -17.49
N TYR A 2 -5.07 -4.50 -16.70
CA TYR A 2 -3.62 -4.71 -16.62
C TYR A 2 -3.31 -5.97 -15.80
N ALA A 3 -2.28 -6.71 -16.18
CA ALA A 3 -1.85 -7.93 -15.50
C ALA A 3 -1.47 -7.65 -14.04
N ILE A 4 -2.02 -8.43 -13.12
CA ILE A 4 -1.58 -8.47 -11.72
C ILE A 4 -0.29 -9.29 -11.65
N ARG A 5 0.73 -8.77 -10.97
CA ARG A 5 2.01 -9.49 -10.76
C ARG A 5 2.12 -9.93 -9.31
N GLU A 6 2.43 -11.21 -9.08
CA GLU A 6 2.79 -11.70 -7.75
C GLU A 6 4.23 -11.31 -7.40
N LYS A 7 4.43 -10.81 -6.19
CA LYS A 7 5.72 -10.43 -5.61
C LYS A 7 5.80 -10.92 -4.16
N HIS A 8 6.88 -10.56 -3.47
CA HIS A 8 7.03 -10.82 -2.05
C HIS A 8 7.53 -9.58 -1.33
N ALA A 9 6.99 -9.32 -0.15
CA ALA A 9 7.49 -8.30 0.77
C ALA A 9 8.01 -8.95 2.05
N CYS A 10 9.03 -8.33 2.65
CA CYS A 10 9.56 -8.73 3.96
C CYS A 10 9.35 -7.59 4.95
N VAL A 11 8.46 -7.78 5.93
CA VAL A 11 8.19 -6.79 6.97
C VAL A 11 8.55 -7.37 8.32
N ASN A 12 9.52 -6.76 9.00
CA ASN A 12 10.04 -7.23 10.30
C ASN A 12 10.49 -8.71 10.26
N GLY A 13 11.17 -9.12 9.19
CA GLY A 13 11.69 -10.48 9.01
C GLY A 13 10.66 -11.53 8.58
N VAL A 14 9.40 -11.14 8.33
CA VAL A 14 8.36 -12.04 7.85
C VAL A 14 8.14 -11.82 6.35
N LEU A 15 8.42 -12.85 5.56
CA LEU A 15 8.21 -12.88 4.12
C LEU A 15 6.77 -13.32 3.80
N PHE A 16 6.08 -12.62 2.91
CA PHE A 16 4.74 -12.97 2.45
C PHE A 16 4.49 -12.48 1.03
N LYS A 17 3.48 -13.06 0.38
CA LYS A 17 3.09 -12.70 -0.98
C LYS A 17 2.44 -11.32 -1.03
N THR A 18 2.75 -10.57 -2.07
CA THR A 18 2.13 -9.30 -2.42
C THR A 18 1.66 -9.34 -3.86
N PHE A 19 0.72 -8.46 -4.20
CA PHE A 19 0.19 -8.30 -5.54
C PHE A 19 0.43 -6.87 -5.99
N GLU A 20 0.97 -6.73 -7.21
CA GLU A 20 1.26 -5.46 -7.83
C GLU A 20 0.29 -5.21 -9.00
N ARG A 21 -0.19 -3.97 -9.11
CA ARG A 21 -0.98 -3.48 -10.23
C ARG A 21 -0.50 -2.11 -10.67
N LYS A 22 -0.46 -1.87 -11.98
CA LYS A 22 -0.29 -0.54 -12.56
C LYS A 22 -1.66 0.07 -12.87
N THR A 23 -1.86 1.31 -12.46
CA THR A 23 -3.01 2.15 -12.81
C THR A 23 -2.53 3.36 -13.62
N ALA A 24 -3.41 4.33 -13.89
CA ALA A 24 -3.04 5.56 -14.58
C ALA A 24 -2.03 6.35 -13.74
N GLY A 25 -0.76 6.34 -14.15
CA GLY A 25 0.32 7.09 -13.50
C GLY A 25 0.82 6.53 -12.16
N LEU A 26 0.19 5.49 -11.59
CA LEU A 26 0.60 4.88 -10.32
C LEU A 26 0.89 3.39 -10.46
N ARG A 27 1.82 2.90 -9.65
CA ARG A 27 1.99 1.48 -9.33
C ARG A 27 1.64 1.28 -7.87
N ILE A 28 0.77 0.31 -7.61
CA ILE A 28 0.37 -0.10 -6.27
C ILE A 28 0.83 -1.54 -6.04
N GLU A 29 1.42 -1.80 -4.88
CA GLU A 29 1.71 -3.15 -4.41
C GLU A 29 1.11 -3.31 -3.02
N ALA A 30 0.40 -4.41 -2.78
CA ALA A 30 -0.20 -4.68 -1.47
C ALA A 30 -0.18 -6.15 -1.12
N GLY A 31 -0.14 -6.46 0.17
CA GLY A 31 -0.34 -7.82 0.66
C GLY A 31 -0.28 -7.91 2.17
N THR A 32 -0.62 -9.08 2.70
CA THR A 32 -0.70 -9.35 4.13
C THR A 32 -0.38 -10.82 4.43
N THR A 33 0.02 -11.10 5.67
CA THR A 33 0.12 -12.46 6.20
C THR A 33 -1.23 -13.02 6.67
N GLY A 34 -2.33 -12.26 6.51
CA GLY A 34 -3.66 -12.54 7.04
C GLY A 34 -3.91 -11.92 8.42
N PHE A 35 -5.16 -12.00 8.92
CA PHE A 35 -5.57 -11.57 10.27
C PHE A 35 -5.03 -12.52 11.37
N LYS A 36 -3.72 -12.51 11.57
CA LYS A 36 -3.05 -13.29 12.62
C LYS A 36 -3.00 -12.47 13.91
N GLY A 37 -3.69 -12.96 14.94
CA GLY A 37 -3.66 -12.42 16.29
C GLY A 37 -2.85 -13.29 17.25
N GLY A 38 -2.26 -12.69 18.29
CA GLY A 38 -1.61 -13.44 19.36
C GLY A 38 -1.24 -12.54 20.53
N LYS A 39 -1.17 -13.12 21.75
CA LYS A 39 -0.87 -12.37 22.99
C LYS A 39 0.51 -11.69 23.00
N LYS A 40 1.42 -12.07 22.08
CA LYS A 40 2.77 -11.49 21.96
C LYS A 40 2.86 -10.61 20.71
N ARG A 41 3.47 -9.42 20.81
CA ARG A 41 3.64 -8.44 19.72
C ARG A 41 4.26 -9.03 18.44
N GLY A 42 5.12 -10.04 18.58
CA GLY A 42 5.74 -10.76 17.47
C GLY A 42 4.82 -11.72 16.70
N ARG A 43 3.61 -12.02 17.22
CA ARG A 43 2.64 -12.94 16.59
C ARG A 43 1.53 -12.23 15.81
N GLY A 44 1.52 -10.90 15.79
CA GLY A 44 0.58 -10.13 14.97
C GLY A 44 0.88 -10.32 13.48
N GLY A 45 -0.15 -10.22 12.64
CA GLY A 45 0.01 -10.18 11.19
C GLY A 45 0.88 -9.01 10.71
N ARG A 46 1.34 -9.10 9.47
CA ARG A 46 2.02 -8.02 8.74
C ARG A 46 1.19 -7.69 7.51
N ALA A 47 1.12 -6.41 7.21
CA ALA A 47 0.57 -5.90 5.97
C ALA A 47 1.59 -4.95 5.34
N PHE A 48 1.53 -4.85 4.03
CA PHE A 48 2.38 -3.99 3.22
C PHE A 48 1.51 -3.32 2.17
N ILE A 49 1.71 -2.01 2.00
CA ILE A 49 1.13 -1.22 0.91
C ILE A 49 2.24 -0.28 0.43
N SER A 50 2.45 -0.24 -0.88
CA SER A 50 3.37 0.68 -1.54
C SER A 50 2.67 1.38 -2.68
N LEU A 51 2.83 2.70 -2.76
CA LEU A 51 2.40 3.54 -3.87
C LEU A 51 3.65 4.17 -4.50
N GLU A 52 3.79 4.01 -5.80
CA GLU A 52 4.90 4.57 -6.60
C GLU A 52 4.32 5.39 -7.74
N SER A 53 4.73 6.65 -7.84
CA SER A 53 4.43 7.47 -9.03
C SER A 53 5.27 6.99 -10.22
N LEU A 54 4.61 6.74 -11.33
CA LEU A 54 5.27 6.42 -12.61
C LEU A 54 5.47 7.67 -13.49
N GLY A 55 5.07 8.85 -12.99
CA GLY A 55 5.16 10.14 -13.68
C GLY A 55 5.28 11.32 -12.70
N GLY A 56 5.02 12.53 -13.19
CA GLY A 56 5.14 13.77 -12.41
C GLY A 56 3.86 14.22 -11.69
N ASP A 57 2.75 13.51 -11.85
CA ASP A 57 1.42 13.98 -11.44
C ASP A 57 1.10 13.75 -9.94
N PHE A 58 2.00 13.07 -9.22
CA PHE A 58 1.80 12.71 -7.82
C PHE A 58 3.00 13.11 -6.95
N CYS A 59 2.71 13.70 -5.79
CA CYS A 59 3.68 13.98 -4.75
C CYS A 59 3.25 13.29 -3.45
N PHE A 60 4.16 12.54 -2.84
CA PHE A 60 3.95 11.85 -1.57
C PHE A 60 4.88 12.46 -0.52
N LEU A 61 4.31 13.06 0.53
CA LEU A 61 5.09 13.72 1.56
C LEU A 61 4.75 13.13 2.94
N PRO A 62 5.75 12.90 3.81
CA PRO A 62 5.49 12.54 5.19
C PRO A 62 4.86 13.71 5.95
N MET A 63 3.85 13.42 6.76
CA MET A 63 3.30 14.38 7.72
C MET A 63 4.04 14.26 9.05
N PHE A 64 4.36 15.40 9.66
CA PHE A 64 5.10 15.47 10.92
C PHE A 64 4.24 16.08 12.03
N ASP A 65 4.38 15.57 13.25
CA ASP A 65 3.85 16.23 14.44
C ASP A 65 4.78 17.35 14.94
N GLU A 66 4.36 18.05 16.00
CA GLU A 66 5.15 19.11 16.66
C GLU A 66 6.54 18.63 17.13
N LYS A 67 6.71 17.33 17.38
CA LYS A 67 7.97 16.70 17.80
C LYS A 67 8.79 16.18 16.61
N LYS A 68 8.44 16.57 15.39
CA LYS A 68 9.08 16.14 14.13
C LYS A 68 9.06 14.62 13.92
N ARG A 69 8.06 13.92 14.49
CA ARG A 69 7.85 12.48 14.27
C ARG A 69 6.93 12.29 13.07
N VAL A 70 7.24 11.33 12.21
CA VAL A 70 6.36 10.96 11.10
C VAL A 70 5.09 10.34 11.68
N VAL A 71 3.95 10.99 11.44
CA VAL A 71 2.63 10.55 11.92
C VAL A 71 1.69 10.13 10.79
N GLY A 72 2.08 10.38 9.54
CA GLY A 72 1.32 9.95 8.38
C GLY A 72 2.01 10.36 7.09
N PHE A 73 1.24 10.40 6.02
CA PHE A 73 1.65 10.89 4.72
C PHE A 73 0.48 11.58 4.02
N GLU A 74 0.79 12.55 3.17
CA GLU A 74 -0.16 13.23 2.30
C GLU A 74 0.12 12.86 0.84
N ILE A 75 -0.94 12.88 0.04
CA ILE A 75 -0.88 12.65 -1.40
C ILE A 75 -1.42 13.90 -2.08
N ALA A 76 -0.56 14.61 -2.81
CA ALA A 76 -0.97 15.64 -3.74
C ALA A 76 -1.02 15.03 -5.15
N ALA A 77 -2.10 15.33 -5.88
CA ALA A 77 -2.31 14.82 -7.23
C ALA A 77 -2.75 15.95 -8.17
N SER A 78 -2.43 15.83 -9.46
CA SER A 78 -2.84 16.80 -10.49
C SER A 78 -4.33 16.64 -10.83
N GLY A 79 -5.18 17.38 -10.11
CA GLY A 79 -6.64 17.41 -10.34
C GLY A 79 -7.39 16.15 -9.93
N ASP A 80 -8.68 16.11 -10.26
CA ASP A 80 -9.61 15.04 -9.85
C ASP A 80 -9.26 13.68 -10.45
N ASP A 81 -8.71 13.65 -11.66
CA ASP A 81 -8.24 12.42 -12.32
C ASP A 81 -7.13 11.74 -11.51
N GLY A 82 -6.21 12.53 -10.95
CA GLY A 82 -5.17 12.04 -10.06
C GLY A 82 -5.75 11.47 -8.77
N VAL A 83 -6.72 12.15 -8.17
CA VAL A 83 -7.41 11.66 -6.96
C VAL A 83 -8.15 10.34 -7.24
N ASP A 84 -8.82 10.20 -8.39
CA ASP A 84 -9.48 8.94 -8.78
C ASP A 84 -8.47 7.82 -9.05
N ALA A 85 -7.29 8.13 -9.60
CA ALA A 85 -6.21 7.15 -9.77
C ALA A 85 -5.71 6.61 -8.41
N VAL A 86 -5.56 7.48 -7.41
CA VAL A 86 -5.23 7.09 -6.03
C VAL A 86 -6.34 6.21 -5.44
N ARG A 87 -7.61 6.61 -5.58
CA ARG A 87 -8.77 5.83 -5.11
C ARG A 87 -8.77 4.42 -5.70
N LYS A 88 -8.59 4.30 -7.02
CA LYS A 88 -8.51 3.00 -7.72
C LYS A 88 -7.31 2.16 -7.26
N ALA A 89 -6.19 2.79 -6.93
CA ALA A 89 -5.03 2.11 -6.38
C ALA A 89 -5.31 1.58 -4.96
N LEU A 90 -5.91 2.39 -4.08
CA LEU A 90 -6.25 1.96 -2.72
C LEU A 90 -7.32 0.88 -2.70
N ASN A 91 -8.33 0.94 -3.57
CA ASN A 91 -9.31 -0.14 -3.70
C ASN A 91 -8.65 -1.48 -4.04
N PHE A 92 -7.66 -1.48 -4.95
CA PHE A 92 -6.88 -2.69 -5.22
C PHE A 92 -6.21 -3.26 -3.98
N ALA A 93 -5.60 -2.39 -3.18
CA ALA A 93 -4.89 -2.80 -1.99
C ALA A 93 -5.86 -3.42 -0.98
N CYS A 94 -7.05 -2.84 -0.83
CA CYS A 94 -8.12 -3.40 -0.01
C CYS A 94 -8.54 -4.79 -0.51
N ASP A 95 -8.81 -4.95 -1.81
CA ASP A 95 -9.19 -6.23 -2.41
C ASP A 95 -8.10 -7.29 -2.20
N ALA A 96 -6.84 -6.96 -2.51
CA ALA A 96 -5.70 -7.86 -2.38
C ALA A 96 -5.46 -8.30 -0.92
N ILE A 97 -5.66 -7.41 0.04
CA ILE A 97 -5.56 -7.72 1.47
C ILE A 97 -6.74 -8.59 1.91
N HIS A 98 -7.95 -8.27 1.45
CA HIS A 98 -9.17 -9.01 1.79
C HIS A 98 -9.08 -10.46 1.31
N ASP A 99 -8.67 -10.67 0.05
CA ASP A 99 -8.52 -12.00 -0.54
C ASP A 99 -7.50 -12.89 0.19
N GLN A 100 -6.46 -12.29 0.77
CA GLN A 100 -5.44 -13.01 1.55
C GLN A 100 -5.83 -13.25 3.03
N CYS A 101 -6.93 -12.66 3.46
CA CYS A 101 -7.44 -12.79 4.83
C CYS A 101 -8.60 -13.80 4.94
N LEU A 102 -9.17 -14.22 3.82
CA LEU A 102 -10.13 -15.33 3.71
C LEU A 102 -9.40 -16.68 3.79
#